data_AF-A0A520P8R4-F1
#
_entry.id   AF-A0A520P8R4-F1
#
_cell.length_a   1.000
_cell.length_b   1.000
_cell.length_c   1.000
_cell.angle_alpha   90.00
_cell.angle_beta   90.00
_cell.angle_gamma   90.00
#
_symmetry.space_group_name_H-M   'P 1'
#
loop_
_entity.id
_entity.type
_entity.pdbx_description
1 polymer ?
#
loop_
_entity_poly.entity_id
_entity_poly.type
_entity_poly.pdbx_seq_one_letter_code
_entity_poly.pdbx_strand_id
1 'polypeptide(L)'
;MLLKNRFIHIILALVFLLTPLNAHAQTTFDIDAFNALATRAEKAVYGGQTSNAALEKLRMSLSSARSAALEAQSSRTGRSKIITDQIDALGPIPEDPDSEAQDIAELRASLAKQLAVAKAPLIVAEEAFRRANGLISEIDRTIRERSASAFLKLGVSPLTPNVWGSTISDIKKYIGQVKSEAVKSFNNPSSKVLRSNNLPGILFFAILGLLLIFPATKWVSQNMSVETGRSDAIIKKIKYLAFSFCVFILPILGVCLLIRSVEMLDIFDYRGDALTQAIMVVSIAVIGAYWLAHNLFKETGLTRELLGIDSGRLFVAYSVTILMGIVLGLYWLISDLEQVAGLTETSIAVLEFPLILIGSYGLITFAQRVKQYRARLTSEKKITPISDKISSLILALTMTAGILGPI
;
A
#
# COMPACT_ATOMS: atom_id res chain seq x y z
N MET A 1 -38.44 -26.23 22.61
CA MET A 1 -38.12 -27.01 21.39
C MET A 1 -37.80 -26.13 20.16
N LEU A 2 -38.13 -24.83 20.14
CA LEU A 2 -37.87 -23.90 19.02
C LEU A 2 -36.43 -23.33 18.93
N LEU A 3 -35.61 -23.42 19.98
CA LEU A 3 -34.22 -22.92 19.95
C LEU A 3 -33.24 -23.90 19.27
N LYS A 4 -33.54 -25.21 19.30
CA LYS A 4 -32.67 -26.27 18.76
C LYS A 4 -32.60 -26.25 17.23
N ASN A 5 -33.72 -25.90 16.56
CA ASN A 5 -33.77 -25.83 15.10
C ASN A 5 -33.02 -24.60 14.55
N ARG A 6 -33.04 -23.45 15.25
CA ARG A 6 -32.30 -22.26 14.82
C ARG A 6 -30.78 -22.45 14.92
N PHE A 7 -30.32 -23.18 15.93
CA PHE A 7 -28.90 -23.51 16.09
C PHE A 7 -28.40 -24.45 14.99
N ILE A 8 -29.21 -25.44 14.59
CA ILE A 8 -28.89 -26.34 13.47
C ILE A 8 -28.79 -25.55 12.16
N HIS A 9 -29.69 -24.60 11.90
CA HIS A 9 -29.66 -23.81 10.67
C HIS A 9 -28.47 -22.83 10.62
N ILE A 10 -28.03 -22.31 11.77
CA ILE A 10 -26.83 -21.48 11.87
C ILE A 10 -25.57 -22.32 11.65
N ILE A 11 -25.49 -23.53 12.21
CA ILE A 11 -24.37 -24.44 11.97
C ILE A 11 -24.33 -24.90 10.50
N LEU A 12 -25.48 -25.20 9.90
CA LEU A 12 -25.57 -25.57 8.48
C LEU A 12 -25.14 -24.41 7.56
N ALA A 13 -25.52 -23.17 7.90
CA ALA A 13 -25.07 -21.97 7.19
C ALA A 13 -23.57 -21.69 7.39
N LEU A 14 -23.03 -21.95 8.57
CA LEU A 14 -21.60 -21.78 8.87
C LEU A 14 -20.75 -22.85 8.16
N VAL A 15 -21.25 -24.09 8.07
CA VAL A 15 -20.61 -25.18 7.32
C VAL A 15 -20.65 -24.91 5.81
N PHE A 16 -21.73 -24.33 5.28
CA PHE A 16 -21.81 -23.93 3.87
C PHE A 16 -20.89 -22.74 3.52
N LEU A 17 -20.56 -21.89 4.51
CA LEU A 17 -19.59 -20.79 4.37
C LEU A 17 -18.13 -21.23 4.54
N LEU A 18 -17.88 -22.40 5.16
CA LEU A 18 -16.55 -22.94 5.44
C LEU A 18 -16.15 -24.11 4.53
N THR A 19 -17.05 -24.60 3.67
CA THR A 19 -16.63 -25.51 2.60
C THR A 19 -15.72 -24.74 1.64
N PRO A 20 -14.43 -25.11 1.48
CA PRO A 20 -13.68 -24.64 0.34
C PRO A 20 -14.44 -25.13 -0.89
N LEU A 21 -14.98 -24.20 -1.67
CA LEU A 21 -15.31 -24.42 -3.06
C LEU A 21 -13.98 -24.78 -3.74
N ASN A 22 -13.57 -26.04 -3.64
CA ASN A 22 -12.77 -26.67 -4.67
C ASN A 22 -13.70 -26.82 -5.87
N ALA A 23 -14.03 -25.69 -6.47
CA ALA A 23 -14.43 -25.66 -7.85
C ALA A 23 -13.21 -26.17 -8.62
N HIS A 24 -13.17 -27.47 -8.89
CA HIS A 24 -12.54 -27.96 -10.10
C HIS A 24 -13.36 -27.40 -11.29
N ALA A 25 -13.33 -26.08 -11.44
CA ALA A 25 -13.54 -25.47 -12.72
C ALA A 25 -12.39 -26.02 -13.56
N GLN A 26 -12.74 -26.82 -14.54
CA GLN A 26 -11.81 -27.25 -15.58
C GLN A 26 -11.42 -25.98 -16.32
N THR A 27 -10.44 -25.26 -15.75
CA THR A 27 -9.96 -23.99 -16.25
C THR A 27 -9.15 -24.32 -17.48
N THR A 28 -9.81 -24.31 -18.63
CA THR A 28 -9.14 -24.20 -19.90
C THR A 28 -8.23 -22.98 -19.81
N PHE A 29 -6.92 -23.21 -19.80
CA PHE A 29 -5.90 -22.17 -19.85
C PHE A 29 -6.23 -21.20 -20.99
N ASP A 30 -6.54 -19.96 -20.62
CA ASP A 30 -6.89 -18.90 -21.56
C ASP A 30 -5.60 -18.31 -22.16
N ILE A 31 -5.29 -18.75 -23.38
CA ILE A 31 -4.10 -18.33 -24.12
C ILE A 31 -4.18 -16.85 -24.51
N ASP A 32 -5.37 -16.31 -24.77
CA ASP A 32 -5.54 -14.92 -25.21
C ASP A 32 -5.30 -13.97 -24.04
N ALA A 33 -5.84 -14.32 -22.86
CA ALA A 33 -5.55 -13.61 -21.62
C ALA A 33 -4.05 -13.65 -21.27
N PHE A 34 -3.41 -14.81 -21.46
CA PHE A 34 -1.96 -14.93 -21.27
C PHE A 34 -1.17 -14.06 -22.26
N ASN A 35 -1.51 -14.08 -23.54
CA ASN A 35 -0.83 -13.29 -24.57
C ASN A 35 -0.95 -11.78 -24.31
N ALA A 36 -2.11 -11.32 -23.85
CA ALA A 36 -2.31 -9.93 -23.45
C ALA A 36 -1.44 -9.54 -22.24
N LEU A 37 -1.34 -10.43 -21.24
CA LEU A 37 -0.48 -10.23 -20.07
C LEU A 37 1.00 -10.21 -20.46
N ALA A 38 1.45 -11.16 -21.28
CA ALA A 38 2.82 -11.26 -21.75
C ALA A 38 3.22 -10.01 -22.54
N THR A 39 2.37 -9.57 -23.48
CA THR A 39 2.60 -8.34 -24.26
C THR A 39 2.69 -7.10 -23.36
N ARG A 40 1.86 -7.00 -22.31
CA ARG A 40 1.94 -5.91 -21.34
C ARG A 40 3.25 -5.94 -20.56
N ALA A 41 3.69 -7.14 -20.14
CA ALA A 41 4.95 -7.30 -19.43
C ALA A 41 6.17 -6.96 -20.31
N GLU A 42 6.18 -7.41 -21.57
CA GLU A 42 7.21 -7.06 -22.55
C GLU A 42 7.32 -5.54 -22.73
N LYS A 43 6.19 -4.87 -22.98
CA LYS A 43 6.17 -3.39 -23.07
C LYS A 43 6.65 -2.72 -21.79
N ALA A 44 6.30 -3.27 -20.63
CA ALA A 44 6.69 -2.70 -19.36
C ALA A 44 8.19 -2.82 -19.08
N VAL A 45 8.81 -3.94 -19.46
CA VAL A 45 10.25 -4.21 -19.33
C VAL A 45 11.04 -3.38 -20.34
N TYR A 46 10.70 -3.47 -21.64
CA TYR A 46 11.44 -2.79 -22.70
C TYR A 46 11.16 -1.28 -22.78
N GLY A 47 10.01 -0.82 -22.28
CA GLY A 47 9.65 0.59 -22.28
C GLY A 47 10.39 1.43 -21.24
N GLY A 48 11.01 0.82 -20.23
CA GLY A 48 11.87 1.50 -19.24
C GLY A 48 11.17 2.47 -18.28
N GLN A 49 9.93 2.91 -18.54
CA GLN A 49 9.21 3.90 -17.74
C GLN A 49 8.34 3.29 -16.62
N THR A 50 8.25 1.97 -16.55
CA THR A 50 7.42 1.28 -15.55
C THR A 50 8.09 1.31 -14.18
N SER A 51 7.35 1.65 -13.12
CA SER A 51 7.86 1.63 -11.74
C SER A 51 8.15 0.20 -11.24
N ASN A 52 9.08 0.05 -10.29
CA ASN A 52 9.41 -1.27 -9.72
C ASN A 52 8.19 -1.95 -9.07
N ALA A 53 7.31 -1.19 -8.43
CA ALA A 53 6.07 -1.72 -7.85
C ALA A 53 5.12 -2.28 -8.91
N ALA A 54 5.03 -1.64 -10.09
CA ALA A 54 4.23 -2.15 -11.19
C ALA A 54 4.87 -3.39 -11.84
N LEU A 55 6.20 -3.45 -11.95
CA LEU A 55 6.92 -4.63 -12.40
C LEU A 55 6.69 -5.84 -11.47
N GLU A 56 6.69 -5.63 -10.15
CA GLU A 56 6.42 -6.71 -9.17
C GLU A 56 4.98 -7.25 -9.30
N LYS A 57 4.00 -6.37 -9.55
CA LYS A 57 2.62 -6.81 -9.85
C LYS A 57 2.52 -7.64 -11.13
N LEU A 58 3.27 -7.27 -12.17
CA LEU A 58 3.35 -8.06 -13.41
C LEU A 58 4.00 -9.41 -13.16
N ARG A 59 5.07 -9.45 -12.37
CA ARG A 59 5.76 -10.68 -11.96
C ARG A 59 4.83 -11.64 -11.22
N MET A 60 4.03 -11.15 -10.26
CA MET A 60 3.04 -11.97 -9.56
C MET A 60 1.99 -12.55 -10.53
N SER A 61 1.46 -11.72 -11.43
CA SER A 61 0.51 -12.15 -12.45
C SER A 61 1.10 -13.21 -13.38
N LEU A 62 2.35 -13.03 -13.84
CA LEU A 62 3.08 -13.99 -14.66
C LEU A 62 3.35 -15.30 -13.91
N SER A 63 3.65 -15.24 -12.60
CA SER A 63 3.85 -16.43 -11.78
C SER A 63 2.56 -17.25 -11.66
N SER A 64 1.42 -16.58 -11.51
CA SER A 64 0.11 -17.25 -11.53
C SER A 64 -0.16 -17.88 -12.89
N ALA A 65 0.05 -17.15 -13.98
CA ALA A 65 -0.16 -17.66 -15.33
C ALA A 65 0.78 -18.83 -15.67
N ARG A 66 2.04 -18.78 -15.24
CA ARG A 66 3.00 -19.88 -15.34
C ARG A 66 2.49 -21.14 -14.65
N SER A 67 1.93 -20.99 -13.44
CA SER A 67 1.40 -22.11 -12.68
C SER A 67 0.19 -22.74 -13.40
N ALA A 68 -0.70 -21.91 -13.94
CA ALA A 68 -1.82 -22.38 -14.76
C ALA A 68 -1.37 -23.07 -16.06
N ALA A 69 -0.33 -22.55 -16.73
CA ALA A 69 0.27 -23.19 -17.91
C ALA A 69 0.88 -24.56 -17.58
N LEU A 70 1.53 -24.70 -16.43
CA LEU A 70 2.09 -25.97 -15.95
C LEU A 70 0.99 -27.01 -15.64
N GLU A 71 -0.10 -26.58 -15.01
CA GLU A 71 -1.26 -27.44 -14.76
C GLU A 71 -1.92 -27.88 -16.08
N ALA A 72 -2.05 -26.94 -17.02
CA ALA A 72 -2.52 -27.18 -18.38
C ALA A 72 -1.66 -28.18 -19.16
N GLN A 73 -0.33 -28.13 -19.02
CA GLN A 73 0.61 -29.09 -19.60
C GLN A 73 0.39 -30.48 -18.98
N SER A 74 0.34 -30.53 -17.65
CA SER A 74 0.19 -31.78 -16.89
C SER A 74 -1.10 -32.51 -17.25
N SER A 75 -2.22 -31.79 -17.34
CA SER A 75 -3.53 -32.33 -17.72
C SER A 75 -3.57 -32.89 -19.15
N ARG A 76 -2.83 -32.29 -20.10
CA ARG A 76 -2.84 -32.65 -21.52
C ARG A 76 -1.82 -33.73 -21.90
N THR A 77 -0.76 -33.88 -21.11
CA THR A 77 0.30 -34.87 -21.36
C THR A 77 -0.26 -36.30 -21.38
N GLY A 78 -1.19 -36.62 -20.48
CA GLY A 78 -1.79 -37.96 -20.42
C GLY A 78 -2.52 -38.38 -21.70
N ARG A 79 -3.30 -37.48 -22.30
CA ARG A 79 -4.06 -37.74 -23.54
C ARG A 79 -3.12 -37.96 -24.72
N SER A 80 -2.11 -37.11 -24.89
CA SER A 80 -1.11 -37.26 -25.96
C SER A 80 -0.33 -38.56 -25.80
N LYS A 81 0.02 -38.94 -24.56
CA LYS A 81 0.74 -40.18 -24.27
C LYS A 81 -0.08 -41.40 -24.67
N ILE A 82 -1.36 -41.47 -24.26
CA ILE A 82 -2.25 -42.59 -24.61
C ILE A 82 -2.35 -42.78 -26.13
N ILE A 83 -2.51 -41.71 -26.90
CA ILE A 83 -2.62 -41.80 -28.37
C ILE A 83 -1.27 -42.22 -28.99
N THR A 84 -0.15 -41.77 -28.40
CA THR A 84 1.20 -42.19 -28.84
C THR A 84 1.40 -43.68 -28.58
N ASP A 85 1.06 -44.16 -27.38
CA ASP A 85 1.15 -45.58 -27.01
C ASP A 85 0.27 -46.46 -27.92
N GLN A 86 -0.91 -45.95 -28.35
CA GLN A 86 -1.78 -46.63 -29.32
C GLN A 86 -1.17 -46.72 -30.72
N ILE A 87 -0.49 -45.66 -31.19
CA ILE A 87 0.23 -45.68 -32.47
C ILE A 87 1.41 -46.64 -32.40
N ASP A 88 2.16 -46.64 -31.31
CA ASP A 88 3.31 -47.51 -31.10
C ASP A 88 2.91 -48.99 -31.07
N ALA A 89 1.72 -49.30 -30.53
CA ALA A 89 1.15 -50.65 -30.52
C ALA A 89 0.79 -51.18 -31.93
N LEU A 90 0.59 -50.32 -32.93
CA LEU A 90 0.39 -50.73 -34.33
C LEU A 90 1.70 -51.19 -35.00
N GLY A 91 2.84 -50.95 -34.36
CA GLY A 91 4.15 -51.30 -34.90
C GLY A 91 4.72 -50.25 -35.86
N PRO A 92 5.97 -50.44 -36.32
CA PRO A 92 6.64 -49.50 -37.21
C PRO A 92 5.87 -49.33 -38.54
N ILE A 93 6.06 -48.19 -39.19
CA ILE A 93 5.53 -47.96 -40.54
C ILE A 93 6.29 -48.90 -41.49
N PRO A 94 5.60 -49.76 -42.26
CA PRO A 94 6.26 -50.62 -43.23
C PRO A 94 6.94 -49.82 -44.35
N GLU A 95 8.04 -50.35 -44.89
CA GLU A 95 8.78 -49.69 -46.00
C GLU A 95 7.99 -49.66 -47.31
N ASP A 96 7.15 -50.67 -47.53
CA ASP A 96 6.20 -50.73 -48.65
C ASP A 96 4.78 -50.41 -48.15
N PRO A 97 4.17 -49.28 -48.56
CA PRO A 97 2.82 -48.89 -48.17
C PRO A 97 1.75 -49.92 -48.52
N ASP A 98 1.96 -50.71 -49.57
CA ASP A 98 1.00 -51.72 -50.03
C ASP A 98 1.07 -53.03 -49.22
N SER A 99 2.07 -53.15 -48.32
CA SER A 99 2.23 -54.31 -47.43
C SER A 99 1.42 -54.21 -46.12
N GLU A 100 0.90 -53.03 -45.79
CA GLU A 100 0.04 -52.82 -44.62
C GLU A 100 -1.42 -53.16 -44.96
N ALA A 101 -2.12 -53.86 -44.06
CA ALA A 101 -3.55 -54.07 -44.22
C ALA A 101 -4.28 -52.71 -44.23
N GLN A 102 -5.19 -52.51 -45.19
CA GLN A 102 -5.87 -51.23 -45.41
C GLN A 102 -6.52 -50.67 -44.14
N ASP A 103 -7.16 -51.53 -43.33
CA ASP A 103 -7.80 -51.14 -42.07
C ASP A 103 -6.80 -50.59 -41.03
N ILE A 104 -5.58 -51.13 -40.99
CA ILE A 104 -4.50 -50.67 -40.08
C ILE A 104 -3.97 -49.32 -40.56
N ALA A 105 -3.77 -49.15 -41.87
CA ALA A 105 -3.32 -47.89 -42.46
C ALA A 105 -4.33 -46.76 -42.18
N GLU A 106 -5.63 -47.02 -42.33
CA GLU A 106 -6.71 -46.07 -42.01
C GLU A 106 -6.75 -45.73 -40.51
N LEU A 107 -6.57 -46.72 -39.64
CA LEU A 107 -6.49 -46.52 -38.19
C LEU A 107 -5.27 -45.67 -37.79
N ARG A 108 -4.09 -45.95 -38.35
CA ARG A 108 -2.85 -45.19 -38.13
C ARG A 108 -3.05 -43.72 -38.54
N ALA A 109 -3.64 -43.47 -39.71
CA ALA A 109 -3.94 -42.12 -40.18
C ALA A 109 -4.94 -41.37 -39.27
N SER A 110 -5.95 -42.07 -38.75
CA SER A 110 -6.91 -41.53 -37.77
C SER A 110 -6.25 -41.13 -36.45
N LEU A 111 -5.43 -42.03 -35.88
CA LEU A 111 -4.71 -41.77 -34.62
C LEU A 111 -3.69 -40.65 -34.78
N ALA A 112 -2.98 -40.57 -35.91
CA ALA A 112 -2.07 -39.47 -36.21
C ALA A 112 -2.78 -38.10 -36.23
N LYS A 113 -3.98 -38.03 -36.82
CA LYS A 113 -4.82 -36.82 -36.78
C LYS A 113 -5.23 -36.47 -35.34
N GLN A 114 -5.66 -37.47 -34.55
CA GLN A 114 -6.03 -37.25 -33.15
C GLN A 114 -4.83 -36.79 -32.30
N LEU A 115 -3.64 -37.33 -32.56
CA LEU A 115 -2.40 -36.92 -31.88
C LEU A 115 -2.06 -35.47 -32.20
N ALA A 116 -2.18 -35.06 -33.46
CA ALA A 116 -1.94 -33.66 -33.86
C ALA A 116 -2.87 -32.70 -33.12
N VAL A 117 -4.17 -33.04 -33.02
CA VAL A 117 -5.16 -32.25 -32.27
C VAL A 117 -4.84 -32.21 -30.76
N ALA A 118 -4.36 -33.33 -30.19
CA ALA A 118 -4.01 -33.40 -28.77
C ALA A 118 -2.70 -32.68 -28.42
N LYS A 119 -1.71 -32.69 -29.33
CA LYS A 119 -0.40 -32.04 -29.13
C LYS A 119 -0.45 -30.52 -29.27
N ALA A 120 -1.27 -29.98 -30.17
CA ALA A 120 -1.36 -28.54 -30.38
C ALA A 120 -1.54 -27.72 -29.08
N PRO A 121 -2.54 -28.01 -28.20
CA PRO A 121 -2.70 -27.26 -26.96
C PRO A 121 -1.64 -27.58 -25.90
N LEU A 122 -0.95 -28.72 -25.98
CA LEU A 122 0.20 -29.02 -25.12
C LEU A 122 1.38 -28.11 -25.46
N ILE A 123 1.71 -27.98 -26.74
CA ILE A 123 2.78 -27.10 -27.23
C ILE A 123 2.51 -25.65 -26.85
N VAL A 124 1.25 -25.20 -26.96
CA VAL A 124 0.84 -23.85 -26.54
C VAL A 124 1.05 -23.63 -25.04
N ALA A 125 0.70 -24.60 -24.19
CA ALA A 125 0.93 -24.49 -22.75
C ALA A 125 2.43 -24.48 -22.41
N GLU A 126 3.25 -25.25 -23.12
CA GLU A 126 4.71 -25.27 -22.96
C GLU A 126 5.36 -23.96 -23.37
N GLU A 127 4.93 -23.37 -24.49
CA GLU A 127 5.38 -22.05 -24.94
C GLU A 127 5.01 -21.00 -23.90
N ALA A 128 3.76 -20.99 -23.42
CA ALA A 128 3.31 -20.04 -22.42
C ALA A 128 4.10 -20.17 -21.09
N PHE A 129 4.37 -21.38 -20.64
CA PHE A 129 5.20 -21.63 -19.45
C PHE A 129 6.62 -21.08 -19.62
N ARG A 130 7.27 -21.35 -20.77
CA ARG A 130 8.61 -20.86 -21.07
C ARG A 130 8.65 -19.34 -21.18
N ARG A 131 7.68 -18.74 -21.88
CA ARG A 131 7.57 -17.29 -22.05
C ARG A 131 7.33 -16.60 -20.71
N ALA A 132 6.46 -17.13 -19.86
CA ALA A 132 6.25 -16.61 -18.51
C ALA A 132 7.53 -16.63 -17.67
N ASN A 133 8.30 -17.73 -17.71
CA ASN A 133 9.59 -17.82 -17.02
C ASN A 133 10.60 -16.80 -17.54
N GLY A 134 10.71 -16.64 -18.87
CA GLY A 134 11.59 -15.64 -19.48
C GLY A 134 11.26 -14.23 -19.03
N LEU A 135 9.98 -13.86 -19.05
CA LEU A 135 9.52 -12.53 -18.62
C LEU A 135 9.73 -12.28 -17.13
N ILE A 136 9.49 -13.28 -16.27
CA ILE A 136 9.79 -13.16 -14.83
C ILE A 136 11.29 -12.92 -14.62
N SER A 137 12.15 -13.66 -15.33
CA SER A 137 13.61 -13.50 -15.21
C SER A 137 14.08 -12.10 -15.66
N GLU A 138 13.49 -11.56 -16.73
CA GLU A 138 13.80 -10.21 -17.22
C GLU A 138 13.32 -9.11 -16.27
N ILE A 139 12.14 -9.27 -15.67
CA ILE A 139 11.65 -8.37 -14.62
C ILE A 139 12.61 -8.41 -13.43
N ASP A 140 12.96 -9.60 -12.95
CA ASP A 140 13.87 -9.79 -11.81
C ASP A 140 15.24 -9.18 -12.08
N ARG A 141 15.77 -9.32 -13.30
CA ARG A 141 17.02 -8.67 -13.72
C ARG A 141 16.89 -7.15 -13.69
N THR A 142 15.85 -6.60 -14.30
CA THR A 142 15.60 -5.16 -14.35
C THR A 142 15.50 -4.54 -12.96
N ILE A 143 14.77 -5.18 -12.04
CA ILE A 143 14.65 -4.72 -10.65
C ILE A 143 16.03 -4.74 -9.98
N ARG A 144 16.79 -5.84 -10.11
CA ARG A 144 18.15 -5.94 -9.53
C ARG A 144 19.11 -4.88 -10.07
N GLU A 145 19.13 -4.65 -11.38
CA GLU A 145 19.99 -3.65 -12.02
C GLU A 145 19.65 -2.23 -11.54
N ARG A 146 18.37 -1.91 -11.39
CA ARG A 146 17.93 -0.62 -10.83
C ARG A 146 18.32 -0.47 -9.37
N SER A 147 18.12 -1.50 -8.56
CA SER A 147 18.55 -1.49 -7.14
C SER A 147 20.07 -1.36 -7.01
N ALA A 148 20.85 -2.09 -7.80
CA ALA A 148 22.31 -1.97 -7.81
C ALA A 148 22.77 -0.57 -8.25
N SER A 149 22.11 0.00 -9.26
CA SER A 149 22.37 1.38 -9.70
C SER A 149 22.05 2.40 -8.61
N ALA A 150 20.98 2.20 -7.84
CA ALA A 150 20.66 3.05 -6.69
C ALA A 150 21.73 2.96 -5.58
N PHE A 151 22.28 1.77 -5.32
CA PHE A 151 23.39 1.60 -4.37
C PHE A 151 24.69 2.25 -4.86
N LEU A 152 25.01 2.17 -6.15
CA LEU A 152 26.21 2.82 -6.72
C LEU A 152 26.07 4.35 -6.84
N LYS A 153 24.83 4.86 -6.81
CA LYS A 153 24.49 6.28 -6.71
C LYS A 153 24.48 6.80 -5.28
N LEU A 154 25.19 6.17 -4.33
CA LEU A 154 25.40 6.74 -2.99
C LEU A 154 25.94 8.18 -3.14
N GLY A 155 25.03 9.14 -3.01
CA GLY A 155 25.30 10.56 -3.16
C GLY A 155 26.19 11.07 -2.04
N VAL A 156 26.50 12.37 -2.08
CA VAL A 156 27.30 12.99 -1.02
C VAL A 156 26.60 12.78 0.33
N SER A 157 27.31 12.19 1.30
CA SER A 157 26.74 11.83 2.60
C SER A 157 26.11 13.06 3.28
N PRO A 158 24.87 12.95 3.81
CA PRO A 158 24.19 14.06 4.49
C PRO A 158 24.88 14.48 5.80
N LEU A 159 25.80 13.66 6.31
CA LEU A 159 26.65 13.98 7.46
C LEU A 159 27.70 15.07 7.16
N THR A 160 27.93 15.39 5.88
CA THR A 160 28.96 16.37 5.49
C THR A 160 28.44 17.80 5.70
N PRO A 161 29.01 18.63 6.59
CA PRO A 161 28.48 19.97 6.87
C PRO A 161 28.42 20.90 5.64
N ASN A 162 29.31 20.68 4.65
CA ASN A 162 29.39 21.51 3.45
C ASN A 162 28.14 21.46 2.57
N VAL A 163 27.37 20.36 2.59
CA VAL A 163 26.16 20.24 1.75
C VAL A 163 24.94 20.95 2.33
N TRP A 164 24.93 21.22 3.64
CA TRP A 164 23.81 21.88 4.32
C TRP A 164 23.60 23.32 3.84
N GLY A 165 24.68 24.03 3.54
CA GLY A 165 24.61 25.40 3.01
C GLY A 165 23.88 25.45 1.66
N SER A 166 24.22 24.56 0.73
CA SER A 166 23.53 24.42 -0.56
C SER A 166 22.07 24.01 -0.38
N THR A 167 21.77 23.06 0.52
CA THR A 167 20.40 22.62 0.77
C THR A 167 19.50 23.74 1.29
N ILE A 168 20.00 24.56 2.23
CA ILE A 168 19.25 25.72 2.71
C ILE A 168 19.02 26.74 1.58
N SER A 169 20.00 26.92 0.69
CA SER A 169 19.86 27.78 -0.49
C SER A 169 18.79 27.26 -1.45
N ASP A 170 18.74 25.95 -1.70
CA ASP A 170 17.75 25.31 -2.56
C ASP A 170 16.33 25.50 -2.02
N ILE A 171 16.12 25.33 -0.70
CA ILE A 171 14.83 25.58 -0.04
C ILE A 171 14.42 27.05 -0.17
N LYS A 172 15.35 27.98 0.09
CA LYS A 172 15.09 29.42 -0.05
C LYS A 172 14.72 29.78 -1.49
N LYS A 173 15.39 29.17 -2.47
CA LYS A 173 15.10 29.35 -3.90
C LYS A 173 13.70 28.85 -4.23
N TYR A 174 13.33 27.64 -3.78
CA TYR A 174 12.00 27.10 -3.98
C TYR A 174 10.91 27.99 -3.37
N ILE A 175 11.07 28.42 -2.11
CA ILE A 175 10.14 29.35 -1.46
C ILE A 175 10.08 30.69 -2.22
N GLY A 176 11.22 31.18 -2.70
CA GLY A 176 11.29 32.39 -3.54
C GLY A 176 10.53 32.25 -4.85
N GLN A 177 10.60 31.08 -5.50
CA GLN A 177 9.85 30.76 -6.72
C GLN A 177 8.35 30.72 -6.46
N VAL A 178 7.90 30.03 -5.40
CA VAL A 178 6.47 30.00 -5.00
C VAL A 178 5.96 31.41 -4.70
N LYS A 179 6.74 32.24 -3.99
CA LYS A 179 6.41 33.65 -3.76
C LYS A 179 6.34 34.46 -5.06
N SER A 180 7.25 34.20 -6.00
CA SER A 180 7.24 34.86 -7.31
C SER A 180 6.01 34.48 -8.13
N GLU A 181 5.62 33.20 -8.12
CA GLU A 181 4.37 32.72 -8.72
C GLU A 181 3.16 33.46 -8.11
N ALA A 182 3.10 33.53 -6.79
CA ALA A 182 2.03 34.26 -6.09
C ALA A 182 1.93 35.72 -6.50
N VAL A 183 3.06 36.44 -6.54
CA VAL A 183 3.10 37.85 -6.96
C VAL A 183 2.71 38.02 -8.43
N LYS A 184 3.18 37.13 -9.31
CA LYS A 184 2.86 37.16 -10.75
C LYS A 184 1.38 36.91 -10.99
N SER A 185 0.80 35.89 -10.36
CA SER A 185 -0.63 35.61 -10.45
C SER A 185 -1.45 36.77 -9.87
N PHE A 186 -1.03 37.35 -8.75
CA PHE A 186 -1.76 38.48 -8.15
C PHE A 186 -1.86 39.69 -9.07
N ASN A 187 -0.85 39.92 -9.89
CA ASN A 187 -0.82 41.01 -10.88
C ASN A 187 -1.43 40.62 -12.23
N ASN A 188 -1.85 39.36 -12.42
CA ASN A 188 -2.44 38.88 -13.67
C ASN A 188 -3.92 39.32 -13.77
N PRO A 189 -4.33 40.04 -14.83
CA PRO A 189 -5.72 40.45 -15.04
C PRO A 189 -6.72 39.27 -15.07
N SER A 190 -6.34 38.13 -15.64
CA SER A 190 -7.21 36.95 -15.75
C SER A 190 -7.52 36.34 -14.39
N SER A 191 -6.49 36.11 -13.57
CA SER A 191 -6.64 35.59 -12.20
C SER A 191 -7.38 36.57 -11.29
N LYS A 192 -7.25 37.88 -11.53
CA LYS A 192 -8.02 38.91 -10.80
C LYS A 192 -9.54 38.79 -11.05
N VAL A 193 -9.95 38.56 -12.30
CA VAL A 193 -11.38 38.36 -12.64
C VAL A 193 -11.91 37.10 -11.97
N LEU A 194 -11.17 35.99 -12.06
CA LEU A 194 -11.56 34.71 -11.47
C LEU A 194 -11.73 34.83 -9.94
N ARG A 195 -10.78 35.48 -9.27
CA ARG A 195 -10.83 35.74 -7.82
C ARG A 195 -11.98 36.64 -7.42
N SER A 196 -12.26 37.70 -8.18
CA SER A 196 -13.37 38.61 -7.89
C SER A 196 -14.71 37.91 -8.01
N ASN A 197 -14.88 37.04 -9.00
CA ASN A 197 -16.11 36.28 -9.20
C ASN A 197 -16.32 35.21 -8.12
N ASN A 198 -15.22 34.60 -7.66
CA ASN A 198 -15.25 33.53 -6.66
C ASN A 198 -15.16 34.04 -5.21
N LEU A 199 -15.07 35.36 -4.99
CA LEU A 199 -14.83 35.95 -3.67
C LEU A 199 -15.79 35.45 -2.57
N PRO A 200 -17.12 35.35 -2.81
CA PRO A 200 -18.04 34.83 -1.81
C PRO A 200 -17.75 33.35 -1.46
N GLY A 201 -17.41 32.53 -2.45
CA GLY A 201 -17.06 31.12 -2.26
C GLY A 201 -15.73 30.95 -1.51
N ILE A 202 -14.73 31.76 -1.85
CA ILE A 202 -13.42 31.80 -1.17
C ILE A 202 -13.62 32.10 0.32
N LEU A 203 -14.38 33.15 0.65
CA LEU A 203 -14.67 33.54 2.03
C LEU A 203 -15.47 32.46 2.77
N PHE A 204 -16.49 31.90 2.11
CA PHE A 204 -17.30 30.82 2.68
C PHE A 204 -16.43 29.62 3.07
N PHE A 205 -15.61 29.11 2.15
CA PHE A 205 -14.73 27.97 2.42
C PHE A 205 -13.62 28.29 3.41
N ALA A 206 -13.05 29.50 3.37
CA ALA A 206 -12.03 29.93 4.33
C ALA A 206 -12.58 29.96 5.77
N ILE A 207 -13.74 30.62 5.95
CA ILE A 207 -14.39 30.75 7.26
C ILE A 207 -14.85 29.37 7.76
N LEU A 208 -15.51 28.58 6.91
CA LEU A 208 -16.00 27.26 7.28
C LEU A 208 -14.83 26.31 7.59
N GLY A 209 -13.75 26.36 6.82
CA GLY A 209 -12.54 25.59 7.05
C GLY A 209 -11.89 25.90 8.40
N LEU A 210 -11.71 27.20 8.72
CA LEU A 210 -11.20 27.63 10.03
C LEU A 210 -12.14 27.23 11.18
N LEU A 211 -13.45 27.31 10.97
CA LEU A 211 -14.47 26.92 11.96
C LEU A 211 -14.44 25.42 12.28
N LEU A 212 -14.18 24.59 11.27
CA LEU A 212 -14.04 23.14 11.45
C LEU A 212 -12.72 22.76 12.14
N ILE A 213 -11.64 23.51 11.92
CA ILE A 213 -10.33 23.22 12.53
C ILE A 213 -10.30 23.60 14.01
N PHE A 214 -10.68 24.83 14.39
CA PHE A 214 -10.45 25.32 15.77
C PHE A 214 -11.68 25.27 16.70
N PRO A 215 -12.83 25.90 16.38
CA PRO A 215 -14.04 25.82 17.21
C PRO A 215 -14.61 24.41 17.36
N ALA A 216 -14.76 23.69 16.25
CA ALA A 216 -15.47 22.41 16.28
C ALA A 216 -14.68 21.32 17.03
N THR A 217 -13.36 21.30 16.89
CA THR A 217 -12.50 20.37 17.65
C THR A 217 -12.49 20.66 19.14
N LYS A 218 -12.41 21.94 19.54
CA LYS A 218 -12.51 22.33 20.94
C LYS A 218 -13.86 21.95 21.52
N TRP A 219 -14.96 22.25 20.82
CA TRP A 219 -16.30 21.91 21.26
C TRP A 219 -16.52 20.39 21.40
N VAL A 220 -16.13 19.61 20.39
CA VAL A 220 -16.22 18.14 20.45
C VAL A 220 -15.36 17.56 21.57
N SER A 221 -14.12 18.06 21.73
CA SER A 221 -13.20 17.54 22.75
C SER A 221 -13.59 17.92 24.18
N GLN A 222 -14.24 19.07 24.38
CA GLN A 222 -14.80 19.50 25.66
C GLN A 222 -16.06 18.71 26.03
N ASN A 223 -16.94 18.45 25.06
CA ASN A 223 -18.16 17.65 25.26
C ASN A 223 -17.89 16.14 25.38
N MET A 224 -16.62 15.73 25.27
CA MET A 224 -16.16 14.38 25.55
C MET A 224 -16.00 14.12 27.06
N SER A 225 -16.57 14.97 27.94
CA SER A 225 -16.62 14.76 29.38
C SER A 225 -17.56 13.61 29.71
N VAL A 226 -17.05 12.63 30.45
CA VAL A 226 -17.80 11.48 30.95
C VAL A 226 -18.82 11.98 31.97
N GLU A 227 -20.07 12.19 31.54
CA GLU A 227 -21.19 12.34 32.47
C GLU A 227 -21.33 11.07 33.30
N THR A 228 -21.02 11.18 34.58
CA THR A 228 -21.13 10.17 35.65
C THR A 228 -22.59 9.90 36.02
N GLY A 229 -23.48 9.81 35.03
CA GLY A 229 -24.90 9.45 35.21
C GLY A 229 -25.15 7.99 34.86
N ARG A 230 -26.11 7.33 35.53
CA ARG A 230 -26.48 5.89 35.43
C ARG A 230 -27.05 5.42 34.07
N SER A 231 -26.67 6.00 32.94
CA SER A 231 -27.12 5.57 31.60
C SER A 231 -26.21 4.47 30.99
N ASP A 232 -26.81 3.59 30.20
CA ASP A 232 -26.26 2.37 29.59
C ASP A 232 -24.83 2.52 29.06
N ALA A 233 -23.94 1.64 29.53
CA ALA A 233 -22.52 1.63 29.19
C ALA A 233 -22.26 1.50 27.68
N ILE A 234 -23.18 0.91 26.92
CA ILE A 234 -23.07 0.72 25.46
C ILE A 234 -23.28 2.04 24.70
N ILE A 235 -24.32 2.80 25.05
CA ILE A 235 -24.65 4.08 24.38
C ILE A 235 -23.53 5.09 24.61
N LYS A 236 -22.93 5.08 25.80
CA LYS A 236 -21.75 5.91 26.13
C LYS A 236 -20.53 5.58 25.26
N LYS A 237 -20.24 4.28 25.06
CA LYS A 237 -19.14 3.83 24.18
C LYS A 237 -19.35 4.26 22.74
N ILE A 238 -20.57 4.16 22.23
CA ILE A 238 -20.92 4.60 20.87
C ILE A 238 -20.78 6.12 20.72
N LYS A 239 -21.28 6.91 21.69
CA LYS A 239 -21.13 8.37 21.69
C LYS A 239 -19.67 8.80 21.76
N TYR A 240 -18.87 8.19 22.63
CA TYR A 240 -17.43 8.47 22.72
C TYR A 240 -16.72 8.16 21.41
N LEU A 241 -17.01 7.00 20.79
CA LEU A 241 -16.44 6.62 19.50
C LEU A 241 -16.83 7.61 18.39
N ALA A 242 -18.10 7.99 18.32
CA ALA A 242 -18.61 8.95 17.34
C ALA A 242 -17.93 10.32 17.48
N PHE A 243 -17.90 10.87 18.70
CA PHE A 243 -17.22 12.15 18.95
C PHE A 243 -15.72 12.06 18.71
N SER A 244 -15.07 10.96 19.07
CA SER A 244 -13.64 10.73 18.77
C SER A 244 -13.39 10.76 17.26
N PHE A 245 -14.25 10.12 16.48
CA PHE A 245 -14.16 10.15 15.02
C PHE A 245 -14.39 11.56 14.45
N CYS A 246 -15.31 12.33 15.04
CA CYS A 246 -15.52 13.73 14.67
C CYS A 246 -14.30 14.61 14.96
N VAL A 247 -13.58 14.41 16.08
CA VAL A 247 -12.31 15.14 16.36
C VAL A 247 -11.28 14.93 15.26
N PHE A 248 -11.31 13.77 14.59
CA PHE A 248 -10.40 13.45 13.49
C PHE A 248 -10.89 13.97 12.14
N ILE A 249 -12.14 13.70 11.78
CA ILE A 249 -12.67 14.00 10.44
C ILE A 249 -12.89 15.49 10.22
N LEU A 250 -13.39 16.23 11.22
CA LEU A 250 -13.73 17.64 11.04
C LEU A 250 -12.51 18.49 10.67
N PRO A 251 -11.34 18.36 11.34
CA PRO A 251 -10.12 19.06 10.93
C PRO A 251 -9.66 18.74 9.53
N ILE A 252 -9.74 17.46 9.11
CA ILE A 252 -9.37 17.06 7.76
C ILE A 252 -10.29 17.74 6.75
N LEU A 253 -11.61 17.70 6.97
CA LEU A 253 -12.56 18.44 6.14
C LEU A 253 -12.26 19.94 6.14
N GLY A 254 -11.92 20.51 7.29
CA GLY A 254 -11.53 21.91 7.40
C GLY A 254 -10.32 22.26 6.55
N VAL A 255 -9.27 21.42 6.57
CA VAL A 255 -8.10 21.55 5.70
C VAL A 255 -8.48 21.41 4.23
N CYS A 256 -9.34 20.45 3.86
CA CYS A 256 -9.86 20.34 2.48
C CYS A 256 -10.52 21.64 2.01
N LEU A 257 -11.35 22.26 2.86
CA LEU A 257 -12.02 23.51 2.51
C LEU A 257 -11.04 24.68 2.41
N LEU A 258 -10.03 24.74 3.27
CA LEU A 258 -8.97 25.75 3.16
C LEU A 258 -8.15 25.59 1.89
N ILE A 259 -7.76 24.36 1.54
CA ILE A 259 -7.08 24.06 0.28
C ILE A 259 -7.97 24.51 -0.89
N ARG A 260 -9.27 24.18 -0.85
CA ARG A 260 -10.18 24.57 -1.93
C ARG A 260 -10.36 26.08 -2.04
N SER A 261 -10.33 26.80 -0.92
CA SER A 261 -10.33 28.27 -0.90
C SER A 261 -9.06 28.84 -1.56
N VAL A 262 -7.90 28.26 -1.28
CA VAL A 262 -6.60 28.65 -1.87
C VAL A 262 -6.56 28.36 -3.38
N GLU A 263 -7.09 27.22 -3.82
CA GLU A 263 -7.20 26.90 -5.25
C GLU A 263 -8.13 27.89 -5.98
N MET A 264 -9.25 28.29 -5.36
CA MET A 264 -10.17 29.28 -5.94
C MET A 264 -9.58 30.71 -5.99
N LEU A 265 -8.60 31.00 -5.13
CA LEU A 265 -7.86 32.27 -5.16
C LEU A 265 -6.95 32.39 -6.40
N ASP A 266 -6.62 31.25 -7.03
CA ASP A 266 -5.80 31.11 -8.24
C ASP A 266 -4.43 31.80 -8.12
N ILE A 267 -3.85 31.83 -6.92
CA ILE A 267 -2.60 32.56 -6.63
C ILE A 267 -1.38 31.71 -6.98
N PHE A 268 -1.50 30.38 -6.93
CA PHE A 268 -0.41 29.46 -7.15
C PHE A 268 -0.49 28.83 -8.54
N ASP A 269 0.66 28.67 -9.17
CA ASP A 269 0.82 27.92 -10.41
C ASP A 269 1.38 26.53 -10.03
N TYR A 270 2.12 25.89 -10.93
CA TYR A 270 2.67 24.54 -10.75
C TYR A 270 3.36 24.27 -9.40
N ARG A 271 4.24 25.15 -8.89
CA ARG A 271 5.02 24.86 -7.66
C ARG A 271 4.20 25.06 -6.40
N GLY A 272 3.44 26.16 -6.33
CA GLY A 272 2.61 26.45 -5.18
C GLY A 272 1.42 25.49 -5.04
N ASP A 273 0.91 24.96 -6.15
CA ASP A 273 -0.15 23.94 -6.13
C ASP A 273 0.37 22.62 -5.55
N ALA A 274 1.55 22.17 -5.97
CA ALA A 274 2.20 20.99 -5.37
C ALA A 274 2.42 21.15 -3.85
N LEU A 275 2.85 22.32 -3.39
CA LEU A 275 2.98 22.60 -1.96
C LEU A 275 1.61 22.54 -1.24
N THR A 276 0.56 23.05 -1.87
CA THR A 276 -0.80 23.03 -1.32
C THR A 276 -1.34 21.61 -1.21
N GLN A 277 -1.08 20.75 -2.20
CA GLN A 277 -1.44 19.34 -2.17
C GLN A 277 -0.66 18.58 -1.09
N ALA A 278 0.65 18.82 -0.95
CA ALA A 278 1.49 18.21 0.08
C ALA A 278 1.02 18.55 1.51
N ILE A 279 0.46 19.76 1.74
CA ILE A 279 -0.11 20.16 3.04
C ILE A 279 -1.25 19.23 3.47
N MET A 280 -2.04 18.67 2.54
CA MET A 280 -3.09 17.70 2.87
C MET A 280 -2.49 16.46 3.54
N VAL A 281 -1.46 15.90 2.92
CA VAL A 281 -0.79 14.68 3.35
C VAL A 281 -0.13 14.88 4.73
N VAL A 282 0.53 16.02 4.91
CA VAL A 282 1.07 16.44 6.23
C VAL A 282 -0.05 16.55 7.27
N SER A 283 -1.16 17.18 6.92
CA SER A 283 -2.27 17.40 7.84
C SER A 283 -2.88 16.08 8.30
N ILE A 284 -3.08 15.12 7.39
CA ILE A 284 -3.57 13.78 7.74
C ILE A 284 -2.62 13.08 8.72
N ALA A 285 -1.31 13.13 8.47
CA ALA A 285 -0.32 12.52 9.36
C ALA A 285 -0.32 13.14 10.76
N VAL A 286 -0.32 14.48 10.85
CA VAL A 286 -0.30 15.22 12.12
C VAL A 286 -1.62 15.09 12.87
N ILE A 287 -2.76 15.28 12.21
CA ILE A 287 -4.10 15.16 12.81
C ILE A 287 -4.34 13.71 13.24
N GLY A 288 -3.92 12.73 12.44
CA GLY A 288 -4.00 11.31 12.77
C GLY A 288 -3.17 10.94 13.99
N ALA A 289 -1.94 11.43 14.07
CA ALA A 289 -1.10 11.24 15.24
C ALA A 289 -1.65 11.94 16.49
N TYR A 290 -2.18 13.16 16.36
CA TYR A 290 -2.86 13.86 17.44
C TYR A 290 -4.08 13.08 17.94
N TRP A 291 -4.93 12.61 17.02
CA TRP A 291 -6.09 11.79 17.36
C TRP A 291 -5.70 10.48 18.05
N LEU A 292 -4.67 9.80 17.53
CA LEU A 292 -4.15 8.57 18.11
C LEU A 292 -3.62 8.82 19.53
N ALA A 293 -2.81 9.86 19.72
CA ALA A 293 -2.28 10.24 21.02
C ALA A 293 -3.40 10.57 22.01
N HIS A 294 -4.44 11.28 21.57
CA HIS A 294 -5.60 11.64 22.38
C HIS A 294 -6.42 10.43 22.81
N ASN A 295 -6.61 9.43 21.94
CA ASN A 295 -7.39 8.24 22.29
C ASN A 295 -6.60 7.21 23.10
N LEU A 296 -5.28 7.14 22.92
CA LEU A 296 -4.44 6.18 23.62
C LEU A 296 -4.00 6.66 25.01
N PHE A 297 -3.68 7.95 25.17
CA PHE A 297 -2.96 8.46 26.35
C PHE A 297 -3.74 9.46 27.21
N LYS A 298 -4.97 9.84 26.86
CA LYS A 298 -5.77 10.78 27.68
C LYS A 298 -6.20 10.15 29.01
N GLU A 299 -6.18 10.98 30.05
CA GLU A 299 -6.21 10.58 31.46
C GLU A 299 -7.45 9.80 31.92
N THR A 300 -8.56 9.87 31.18
CA THR A 300 -9.88 9.31 31.54
C THR A 300 -10.38 8.20 30.59
N GLY A 301 -9.56 7.74 29.65
CA GLY A 301 -9.95 6.73 28.66
C GLY A 301 -9.85 5.29 29.18
N LEU A 302 -10.70 4.39 28.64
CA LEU A 302 -10.66 2.93 28.86
C LEU A 302 -9.25 2.34 28.66
N THR A 303 -8.48 2.95 27.75
CA THR A 303 -7.12 2.57 27.39
C THR A 303 -6.11 2.77 28.52
N ARG A 304 -6.31 3.73 29.44
CA ARG A 304 -5.41 3.92 30.58
C ARG A 304 -5.49 2.77 31.57
N GLU A 305 -6.71 2.27 31.80
CA GLU A 305 -6.97 1.09 32.64
C GLU A 305 -6.36 -0.18 32.01
N LEU A 306 -6.36 -0.27 30.67
CA LEU A 306 -5.72 -1.35 29.91
C LEU A 306 -4.18 -1.25 29.85
N LEU A 307 -3.60 -0.04 29.80
CA LEU A 307 -2.16 0.15 29.59
C LEU A 307 -1.34 0.27 30.89
N GLY A 308 -1.95 0.60 32.03
CA GLY A 308 -1.28 0.66 33.34
C GLY A 308 -0.08 1.61 33.38
N ILE A 309 -0.13 2.72 32.63
CA ILE A 309 0.97 3.69 32.51
C ILE A 309 0.89 4.74 33.62
N ASP A 310 2.03 4.99 34.26
CA ASP A 310 2.23 6.02 35.28
C ASP A 310 2.02 7.44 34.71
N SER A 311 1.41 8.35 35.48
CA SER A 311 0.92 9.66 35.01
C SER A 311 2.00 10.53 34.38
N GLY A 312 3.21 10.56 34.94
CA GLY A 312 4.33 11.34 34.40
C GLY A 312 4.86 10.83 33.06
N ARG A 313 4.60 9.57 32.68
CA ARG A 313 5.07 8.98 31.42
C ARG A 313 4.06 9.09 30.28
N LEU A 314 2.81 9.43 30.58
CA LEU A 314 1.74 9.63 29.58
C LEU A 314 2.01 10.87 28.72
N PHE A 315 2.48 11.96 29.34
CA PHE A 315 2.83 13.17 28.61
C PHE A 315 3.94 12.91 27.58
N VAL A 316 4.98 12.17 27.97
CA VAL A 316 6.08 11.80 27.06
C VAL A 316 5.58 10.93 25.91
N ALA A 317 4.75 9.91 26.18
CA ALA A 317 4.19 9.05 25.14
C ALA A 317 3.31 9.85 24.16
N TYR A 318 2.47 10.74 24.70
CA TYR A 318 1.62 11.63 23.93
C TYR A 318 2.45 12.55 23.01
N SER A 319 3.47 13.21 23.55
CA SER A 319 4.35 14.09 22.77
C SER A 319 5.14 13.35 21.70
N VAL A 320 5.66 12.15 22.00
CA VAL A 320 6.39 11.34 21.02
C VAL A 320 5.49 10.89 19.88
N THR A 321 4.24 10.49 20.16
CA THR A 321 3.29 10.13 19.09
C THR A 321 2.99 11.31 18.16
N ILE A 322 2.78 12.51 18.70
CA ILE A 322 2.60 13.72 17.88
C ILE A 322 3.85 14.03 17.06
N LEU A 323 5.04 13.95 17.69
CA LEU A 323 6.31 14.16 17.00
C LEU A 323 6.47 13.19 15.81
N MET A 324 6.09 11.92 15.97
CA MET A 324 6.09 10.95 14.87
C MET A 324 5.16 11.33 13.72
N GLY A 325 3.97 11.86 14.02
CA GLY A 325 3.07 12.38 13.00
C GLY A 325 3.65 13.55 12.22
N ILE A 326 4.34 14.47 12.91
CA ILE A 326 5.03 15.60 12.28
C ILE A 326 6.16 15.11 11.38
N VAL A 327 7.00 14.20 11.88
CA VAL A 327 8.11 13.61 11.12
C VAL A 327 7.61 12.89 9.88
N LEU A 328 6.55 12.07 10.00
CA LEU A 328 5.94 11.39 8.87
C LEU A 328 5.37 12.36 7.85
N GLY A 329 4.66 13.40 8.32
CA GLY A 329 4.13 14.45 7.45
C GLY A 329 5.24 15.18 6.69
N LEU A 330 6.31 15.59 7.37
CA LEU A 330 7.46 16.25 6.75
C LEU A 330 8.19 15.34 5.75
N TYR A 331 8.32 14.05 6.08
CA TYR A 331 8.92 13.06 5.19
C TYR A 331 8.12 12.94 3.89
N TRP A 332 6.80 12.78 3.99
CA TRP A 332 5.92 12.75 2.81
C TRP A 332 5.93 14.07 2.02
N LEU A 333 6.00 15.21 2.71
CA LEU A 333 6.15 16.51 2.05
C LEU A 333 7.44 16.58 1.23
N ILE A 334 8.57 16.13 1.76
CA ILE A 334 9.84 16.13 1.02
C ILE A 334 9.75 15.22 -0.21
N SER A 335 9.16 14.03 -0.04
CA SER A 335 8.97 13.07 -1.13
C SER A 335 8.05 13.59 -2.25
N ASP A 336 6.98 14.31 -1.91
CA ASP A 336 6.11 14.94 -2.91
C ASP A 336 6.83 16.11 -3.62
N LEU A 337 7.63 16.88 -2.88
CA LEU A 337 8.40 17.99 -3.44
C LEU A 337 9.55 17.54 -4.33
N GLU A 338 10.09 16.33 -4.18
CA GLU A 338 11.15 15.79 -5.04
C GLU A 338 10.77 15.89 -6.53
N GLN A 339 9.52 15.60 -6.88
CA GLN A 339 9.08 15.57 -8.28
C GLN A 339 8.91 16.96 -8.90
N VAL A 340 8.66 18.00 -8.09
CA VAL A 340 8.18 19.32 -8.53
C VAL A 340 9.20 20.43 -8.24
N ALA A 341 9.90 20.35 -7.12
CA ALA A 341 10.77 21.40 -6.62
C ALA A 341 12.14 21.46 -7.34
N GLY A 342 12.51 20.43 -8.10
CA GLY A 342 13.80 20.34 -8.78
C GLY A 342 14.98 20.41 -7.80
N LEU A 343 14.77 19.91 -6.57
CA LEU A 343 15.82 19.80 -5.56
C LEU A 343 16.85 18.78 -6.03
N THR A 344 18.12 19.01 -5.71
CA THR A 344 19.17 18.03 -5.98
C THR A 344 18.97 16.79 -5.10
N GLU A 345 19.36 15.62 -5.59
CA GLU A 345 19.33 14.36 -4.81
C GLU A 345 20.04 14.53 -3.45
N THR A 346 21.14 15.29 -3.42
CA THR A 346 21.86 15.63 -2.19
C THR A 346 21.02 16.44 -1.21
N SER A 347 20.28 17.45 -1.68
CA SER A 347 19.44 18.29 -0.83
C SER A 347 18.27 17.53 -0.21
N ILE A 348 17.71 16.55 -0.94
CA ILE A 348 16.67 15.66 -0.43
C ILE A 348 17.24 14.78 0.68
N ALA A 349 18.37 14.11 0.44
CA ALA A 349 19.01 13.26 1.43
C ALA A 349 19.36 14.02 2.73
N VAL A 350 19.83 15.27 2.62
CA VAL A 350 20.12 16.13 3.77
C VAL A 350 18.86 16.49 4.57
N LEU A 351 17.71 16.70 3.90
CA LEU A 351 16.44 17.02 4.56
C LEU A 351 15.79 15.81 5.22
N GLU A 352 15.88 14.63 4.59
CA GLU A 352 15.33 13.40 5.12
C GLU A 352 16.14 12.86 6.29
N PHE A 353 17.46 13.05 6.30
CA PHE A 353 18.35 12.54 7.33
C PHE A 353 17.91 12.84 8.79
N PRO A 354 17.64 14.09 9.20
CA PRO A 354 17.17 14.37 10.55
C PRO A 354 15.79 13.74 10.84
N LEU A 355 14.91 13.64 9.83
CA LEU A 355 13.61 13.01 9.98
C LEU A 355 13.74 11.51 10.21
N ILE A 356 14.64 10.85 9.48
CA ILE A 356 14.97 9.42 9.65
C ILE A 356 15.53 9.17 11.04
N LEU A 357 16.42 10.04 11.55
CA LEU A 357 16.95 9.92 12.91
C LEU A 357 15.85 10.03 13.98
N ILE A 358 14.98 11.04 13.86
CA ILE A 358 13.89 11.23 14.82
C ILE A 358 12.90 10.05 14.72
N GLY A 359 12.53 9.63 13.51
CA GLY A 359 11.66 8.48 13.27
C GLY A 359 12.23 7.18 13.84
N SER A 360 13.53 6.96 13.65
CA SER A 360 14.27 5.80 14.18
C SER A 360 14.26 5.80 15.71
N TYR A 361 14.52 6.94 16.34
CA TYR A 361 14.39 7.10 17.78
C TYR A 361 12.95 6.83 18.26
N GLY A 362 11.94 7.31 17.54
CA GLY A 362 10.53 7.05 17.84
C GLY A 362 10.15 5.57 17.75
N LEU A 363 10.62 4.86 16.73
CA LEU A 363 10.40 3.42 16.57
C LEU A 363 11.09 2.62 17.68
N ILE A 364 12.33 2.96 18.03
CA ILE A 364 13.07 2.31 19.12
C ILE A 364 12.36 2.54 20.47
N THR A 365 11.96 3.77 20.75
CA THR A 365 11.24 4.08 22.00
C THR A 365 9.90 3.35 22.05
N PHE A 366 9.15 3.27 20.95
CA PHE A 366 7.94 2.46 20.86
C PHE A 366 8.21 0.97 21.11
N ALA A 367 9.23 0.39 20.46
CA ALA A 367 9.62 -1.01 20.65
C ALA A 367 9.97 -1.31 22.10
N GLN A 368 10.69 -0.41 22.77
CA GLN A 368 11.03 -0.52 24.20
C GLN A 368 9.77 -0.49 25.08
N ARG A 369 8.74 0.31 24.73
CA ARG A 369 7.46 0.32 25.45
C ARG A 369 6.68 -0.96 25.26
N VAL A 370 6.63 -1.50 24.04
CA VAL A 370 6.02 -2.81 23.76
C VAL A 370 6.73 -3.90 24.57
N LYS A 371 8.06 -3.86 24.67
CA LYS A 371 8.84 -4.79 25.50
C LYS A 371 8.42 -4.74 26.97
N GLN A 372 8.31 -3.55 27.54
CA GLN A 372 7.90 -3.34 28.94
C GLN A 372 6.47 -3.81 29.19
N TYR A 373 5.54 -3.52 28.28
CA TYR A 373 4.15 -3.96 28.37
C TYR A 373 4.02 -5.48 28.30
N ARG A 374 4.74 -6.12 27.37
CA ARG A 374 4.81 -7.59 27.28
C ARG A 374 5.32 -8.21 28.58
N ALA A 375 6.44 -7.70 29.13
CA ALA A 375 7.01 -8.21 30.37
C ALA A 375 6.01 -8.20 31.55
N ARG A 376 5.18 -7.14 31.65
CA ARG A 376 4.09 -7.06 32.64
C ARG A 376 3.01 -8.10 32.41
N LEU A 377 2.50 -8.22 31.19
CA LEU A 377 1.46 -9.18 30.87
C LEU A 377 1.91 -10.64 31.04
N THR A 378 3.19 -10.94 30.78
CA THR A 378 3.78 -12.26 31.02
C THR A 378 3.85 -12.54 32.53
N SER A 379 4.26 -11.53 33.33
CA SER A 379 4.27 -11.63 34.80
C SER A 379 2.87 -11.83 35.38
N GLU A 380 1.84 -11.22 34.80
CA GLU A 380 0.45 -11.33 35.25
C GLU A 380 -0.28 -12.58 34.73
N LYS A 381 0.38 -13.43 33.92
CA LYS A 381 -0.25 -14.59 33.23
C LYS A 381 -1.50 -14.25 32.42
N LYS A 382 -1.59 -13.02 31.88
CA LYS A 382 -2.73 -12.53 31.09
C LYS A 382 -2.50 -12.57 29.57
N ILE A 383 -1.32 -12.99 29.11
CA ILE A 383 -0.98 -13.06 27.68
C ILE A 383 -1.61 -14.30 27.02
N THR A 384 -2.26 -14.08 25.88
CA THR A 384 -2.69 -15.16 24.98
C THR A 384 -1.58 -15.49 23.97
N PRO A 385 -1.45 -16.75 23.50
CA PRO A 385 -0.38 -17.14 22.56
C PRO A 385 -0.36 -16.33 21.26
N ILE A 386 -1.53 -15.88 20.78
CA ILE A 386 -1.67 -15.07 19.57
C ILE A 386 -1.19 -13.64 19.83
N SER A 387 -1.59 -13.02 20.95
CA SER A 387 -1.15 -11.68 21.34
C SER A 387 0.37 -11.63 21.55
N ASP A 388 0.95 -12.70 22.09
CA ASP A 388 2.40 -12.79 22.28
C ASP A 388 3.17 -12.84 20.95
N LYS A 389 2.73 -13.68 20.00
CA LYS A 389 3.33 -13.72 18.66
C LYS A 389 3.24 -12.38 17.94
N ILE A 390 2.06 -11.74 17.94
CA ILE A 390 1.86 -10.44 17.29
C ILE A 390 2.76 -9.38 17.90
N SER A 391 2.77 -9.28 19.23
CA SER A 391 3.60 -8.28 19.92
C SER A 391 5.10 -8.55 19.78
N SER A 392 5.52 -9.81 19.60
CA SER A 392 6.90 -10.16 19.25
C SER A 392 7.30 -9.73 17.84
N LEU A 393 6.40 -9.88 16.88
CA LEU A 393 6.64 -9.51 15.49
C LEU A 393 6.69 -7.98 15.36
N ILE A 394 5.78 -7.27 16.02
CA ILE A 394 5.79 -5.80 16.10
C ILE A 394 7.10 -5.30 16.72
N LEU A 395 7.53 -5.90 17.84
CA LEU A 395 8.78 -5.52 18.50
C LEU A 395 10.00 -5.76 17.61
N ALA A 396 10.08 -6.90 16.93
CA ALA A 396 11.17 -7.20 16.02
C ALA A 396 11.20 -6.20 14.85
N LEU A 397 10.08 -6.01 14.15
CA LEU A 397 9.99 -5.10 13.00
C LEU A 397 10.33 -3.65 13.37
N THR A 398 9.76 -3.13 14.45
CA THR A 398 9.98 -1.73 14.86
C THR A 398 11.41 -1.51 15.34
N MET A 399 12.00 -2.49 16.02
CA MET A 399 13.39 -2.39 16.47
C MET A 399 14.39 -2.55 15.32
N THR A 400 14.16 -3.48 14.39
CA THR A 400 15.00 -3.61 13.20
C THR A 400 14.90 -2.39 12.30
N ALA A 401 13.69 -1.90 12.03
CA ALA A 401 13.49 -0.70 11.21
C ALA A 401 14.09 0.55 11.86
N GLY A 402 13.98 0.70 13.18
CA GLY A 402 14.59 1.83 13.89
C GLY A 402 16.12 1.78 13.96
N ILE A 403 16.75 0.59 13.91
CA ILE A 403 18.21 0.47 13.92
C ILE A 403 18.78 0.59 12.49
N LEU A 404 18.12 -0.04 11.51
CA LEU A 404 18.57 -0.05 10.13
C LEU A 404 18.20 1.21 9.36
N GLY A 405 17.16 1.95 9.75
CA GLY A 405 16.72 3.15 9.03
C GLY A 405 17.82 4.21 8.82
N PRO A 406 18.65 4.54 9.83
CA PRO A 406 19.73 5.51 9.68
C PRO A 406 21.00 4.99 9.00
N ILE A 407 21.10 3.68 8.74
CA ILE A 407 22.28 2.98 8.20
C ILE A 407 22.05 2.74 6.71
#